data_AF-A0A2C9KZN1-F1
#
_entry.id   AF-A0A2C9KZN1-F1
#
_cell.length_a   1.000
_cell.length_b   1.000
_cell.length_c   1.000
_cell.angle_alpha   90.00
_cell.angle_beta   90.00
_cell.angle_gamma   90.00
#
_symmetry.space_group_name_H-M   'P 1'
#
loop_
_entity.id
_entity.type
_entity.pdbx_description
1 polymer ?
#
loop_
_entity_poly.entity_id
_entity_poly.type
_entity_poly.pdbx_seq_one_letter_code
_entity_poly.pdbx_strand_id
1 'polypeptide(L)'
;LITICTAIGIAANATLSVNSEFLRFFKQAQDVMFVIIRWLFWTTPIGVLSLIAKSIAAVDDIAEVFRSLGLLVGAVIVGLAIHLLIVLPAVYFLLTRKNPYLFLIRCIRPFIVAFAATA
;
A
#
# COMPACT_ATOMS: atom_id res chain seq x y z
N LEU A 1 -20.20 2.33 -5.04
CA LEU A 1 -19.63 1.17 -5.75
C LEU A 1 -18.97 0.17 -4.78
N ILE A 2 -17.95 0.57 -4.00
CA ILE A 2 -17.24 -0.32 -3.05
C ILE A 2 -18.20 -1.05 -2.10
N THR A 3 -19.10 -0.31 -1.43
CA THR A 3 -20.09 -0.89 -0.50
C THR A 3 -21.02 -1.91 -1.15
N ILE A 4 -21.43 -1.65 -2.40
CA ILE A 4 -22.29 -2.56 -3.19
C ILE A 4 -21.52 -3.82 -3.58
N CYS A 5 -20.27 -3.69 -4.04
CA CYS A 5 -19.41 -4.84 -4.35
C CYS A 5 -19.15 -5.71 -3.12
N THR A 6 -18.93 -5.11 -1.94
CA THR A 6 -18.76 -5.85 -0.69
C THR A 6 -20.04 -6.60 -0.31
N ALA A 7 -21.21 -5.97 -0.40
CA ALA A 7 -22.49 -6.61 -0.11
C ALA A 7 -22.76 -7.80 -1.05
N ILE A 8 -22.54 -7.63 -2.36
CA ILE A 8 -22.68 -8.69 -3.36
C ILE A 8 -21.69 -9.82 -3.11
N GLY A 9 -20.43 -9.51 -2.78
CA GLY A 9 -19.41 -10.52 -2.48
C GLY A 9 -19.76 -11.39 -1.26
N ILE A 10 -20.30 -10.78 -0.21
CA ILE A 10 -20.78 -11.50 0.98
C ILE A 10 -21.98 -12.39 0.64
N ALA A 11 -22.98 -11.85 -0.08
CA ALA A 11 -24.17 -12.59 -0.49
C ALA A 11 -23.85 -13.75 -1.44
N ALA A 12 -22.92 -13.52 -2.38
CA ALA A 12 -22.44 -14.55 -3.31
C ALA A 12 -21.72 -15.68 -2.56
N ASN A 13 -20.88 -15.37 -1.57
CA ASN A 13 -20.20 -16.38 -0.76
C ASN A 13 -21.18 -17.20 0.10
N ALA A 14 -22.21 -16.56 0.66
CA ALA A 14 -23.20 -17.25 1.50
C ALA A 14 -24.16 -18.16 0.72
N THR A 15 -24.40 -17.87 -0.56
CA THR A 15 -25.45 -18.54 -1.37
C THR A 15 -24.88 -19.51 -2.40
N LEU A 16 -23.69 -19.25 -2.94
CA LEU A 16 -23.12 -20.03 -4.03
C LEU A 16 -22.13 -21.08 -3.53
N SER A 17 -22.20 -22.28 -4.09
CA SER A 17 -21.15 -23.29 -3.89
C SER A 17 -19.80 -22.82 -4.44
N VAL A 18 -18.70 -23.31 -3.87
CA VAL A 18 -17.31 -22.95 -4.24
C VAL A 18 -17.03 -23.09 -5.76
N ASN A 19 -17.75 -23.96 -6.46
CA ASN A 19 -17.62 -24.19 -7.91
C ASN A 19 -18.59 -23.38 -8.78
N SER A 20 -19.21 -22.32 -8.26
CA SER A 20 -20.15 -21.53 -9.05
C SER A 20 -19.47 -20.83 -10.24
N GLU A 21 -20.16 -20.85 -11.39
CA GLU A 21 -19.75 -20.14 -12.61
C GLU A 21 -19.56 -18.65 -12.36
N PHE A 22 -20.40 -18.07 -11.49
CA PHE A 22 -20.33 -16.66 -11.10
C PHE A 22 -19.00 -16.31 -10.43
N LEU A 23 -18.58 -17.06 -9.39
CA LEU A 23 -17.29 -16.81 -8.73
C LEU A 23 -16.11 -17.01 -9.69
N ARG A 24 -16.20 -18.00 -10.58
CA ARG A 24 -15.17 -18.25 -11.60
C ARG A 24 -15.06 -17.10 -12.59
N PHE A 25 -16.18 -16.53 -13.03
CA PHE A 25 -16.21 -15.35 -13.88
C PHE A 25 -15.51 -14.15 -13.23
N PHE A 26 -15.84 -13.82 -11.98
CA PHE A 26 -15.19 -12.69 -11.28
C PHE A 26 -13.69 -12.92 -11.06
N LYS A 27 -13.29 -14.18 -10.80
CA LYS A 27 -11.88 -14.53 -10.68
C LYS A 27 -11.13 -14.34 -12.00
N GLN A 28 -11.68 -14.84 -13.12
CA GLN A 28 -11.09 -14.66 -14.44
C GLN A 28 -11.04 -13.18 -14.85
N ALA A 29 -12.09 -12.40 -14.53
CA ALA A 29 -12.11 -10.97 -14.76
C ALA A 29 -10.99 -10.24 -13.98
N GLN A 30 -10.75 -10.63 -12.72
CA GLN A 30 -9.64 -10.11 -11.93
C GLN A 30 -8.29 -10.43 -12.57
N ASP A 31 -8.09 -11.66 -13.06
CA ASP A 31 -6.84 -12.05 -13.72
C ASP A 31 -6.60 -11.21 -14.99
N VAL A 32 -7.65 -10.95 -15.77
CA VAL A 32 -7.58 -10.04 -16.94
C VAL A 32 -7.24 -8.61 -16.48
N MET A 33 -7.82 -8.12 -15.39
CA MET A 33 -7.46 -6.81 -14.84
C MET A 33 -5.98 -6.74 -14.45
N PHE A 34 -5.40 -7.79 -13.88
CA PHE A 34 -3.97 -7.82 -13.58
C PHE A 34 -3.10 -7.77 -14.84
N VAL A 35 -3.51 -8.38 -15.96
CA VAL A 35 -2.80 -8.24 -17.24
C VAL A 35 -2.81 -6.79 -17.72
N ILE A 36 -3.95 -6.10 -17.62
CA ILE A 36 -4.07 -4.68 -17.98
C ILE A 36 -3.18 -3.82 -17.09
N ILE A 37 -3.22 -4.05 -15.77
CA ILE A 37 -2.37 -3.35 -14.80
C ILE A 37 -0.88 -3.58 -15.12
N ARG A 38 -0.49 -4.79 -15.54
CA ARG A 38 0.89 -5.07 -15.95
C ARG A 38 1.30 -4.26 -17.19
N TRP A 39 0.43 -4.12 -18.18
CA TRP A 39 0.70 -3.23 -19.32
C TRP A 39 0.82 -1.77 -18.89
N LEU A 40 -0.01 -1.32 -17.95
CA LEU A 40 0.08 0.02 -17.39
C LEU A 40 1.40 0.25 -16.65
N PHE A 41 1.89 -0.72 -15.88
CA PHE A 41 3.19 -0.62 -15.21
C PHE A 41 4.34 -0.46 -16.21
N TRP A 42 4.26 -1.07 -17.39
CA TRP A 42 5.25 -0.89 -18.46
C TRP A 42 5.22 0.52 -19.08
N THR A 43 4.06 1.18 -19.13
CA THR A 43 3.94 2.55 -19.65
C THR A 43 4.18 3.63 -18.58
N THR A 44 4.03 3.28 -17.30
CA THR A 44 4.24 4.17 -16.14
C THR A 44 5.61 4.85 -16.13
N PRO A 45 6.77 4.21 -16.38
CA PRO A 45 8.05 4.91 -16.35
C PRO A 45 8.12 6.06 -17.37
N ILE A 46 7.55 5.87 -18.56
CA ILE A 46 7.50 6.92 -19.60
C ILE A 46 6.57 8.06 -19.15
N GLY A 47 5.42 7.71 -18.59
CA GLY A 47 4.46 8.70 -18.07
C GLY A 47 5.01 9.53 -16.92
N VAL A 48 5.63 8.88 -15.93
CA VAL A 48 6.20 9.53 -14.75
C VAL A 48 7.37 10.44 -15.12
N LEU A 49 8.27 10.02 -16.02
CA LEU A 49 9.38 10.85 -16.46
C LEU A 49 8.90 12.13 -17.17
N SER A 50 7.88 12.02 -18.03
CA SER A 50 7.27 13.19 -18.68
C SER A 50 6.62 14.15 -17.68
N LEU A 51 5.92 13.60 -16.67
CA LEU A 51 5.32 14.40 -15.60
C LEU A 51 6.36 15.13 -14.75
N ILE A 52 7.48 14.48 -14.42
CA ILE A 52 8.60 15.10 -13.69
C ILE A 52 9.22 16.22 -14.54
N ALA A 53 9.52 15.94 -15.81
CA ALA A 53 10.08 16.93 -16.72
C ALA A 53 9.18 18.18 -16.84
N LYS A 54 7.86 17.98 -16.98
CA LYS A 54 6.87 19.07 -16.97
C LYS A 54 6.87 19.84 -15.65
N SER A 55 6.94 19.14 -14.51
CA SER A 55 6.91 19.77 -13.19
C SER A 55 8.14 20.64 -12.94
N ILE A 56 9.31 20.21 -13.42
CA ILE A 56 10.56 21.00 -13.33
C ILE A 56 10.53 22.17 -14.32
N ALA A 57 10.05 21.97 -15.54
CA ALA A 57 9.96 23.04 -16.55
C ALA A 57 8.95 24.15 -16.19
N ALA A 58 8.01 23.88 -15.28
CA ALA A 58 6.99 24.83 -14.85
C ALA A 58 7.41 25.70 -13.65
N VAL A 59 8.58 25.44 -13.04
CA VAL A 59 9.02 26.12 -11.81
C VAL A 59 10.41 26.70 -12.03
N ASP A 60 10.58 28.00 -11.73
CA ASP A 60 11.86 28.71 -11.90
C ASP A 60 12.89 28.32 -10.82
N ASP A 61 12.44 27.98 -9.61
CA ASP A 61 13.30 27.56 -8.49
C ASP A 61 13.15 26.07 -8.14
N ILE A 62 14.07 25.28 -8.69
CA ILE A 62 14.16 23.83 -8.45
C ILE A 62 14.44 23.53 -6.97
N ALA A 63 15.12 24.42 -6.24
CA ALA A 63 15.48 24.19 -4.84
C ALA A 63 14.25 24.17 -3.93
N GLU A 64 13.21 24.96 -4.24
CA GLU A 64 11.95 24.96 -3.50
C GLU A 64 11.17 23.65 -3.67
N VAL A 65 11.19 23.07 -4.88
CA VAL A 65 10.57 21.76 -5.16
C VAL A 65 11.25 20.66 -4.37
N PHE A 66 12.58 20.60 -4.38
CA PHE A 66 13.34 19.61 -3.61
C PHE A 66 13.12 19.79 -2.10
N ARG A 67 13.02 21.03 -1.60
CA ARG A 67 12.71 21.29 -0.19
C ARG A 67 11.33 20.76 0.19
N SER A 68 10.33 20.98 -0.64
CA SER A 68 8.96 20.49 -0.42
C SER A 68 8.89 18.95 -0.44
N LEU A 69 9.61 18.32 -1.38
CA LEU A 69 9.75 16.87 -1.43
C LEU A 69 10.50 16.32 -0.20
N GLY A 70 11.56 16.99 0.24
CA GLY A 70 12.30 16.62 1.45
C GLY A 70 11.43 16.71 2.72
N LEU A 71 10.60 17.74 2.83
CA LEU A 71 9.63 17.88 3.92
C LEU A 71 8.57 16.78 3.89
N LEU A 72 8.08 16.41 2.71
CA LEU A 72 7.13 15.30 2.54
C LEU A 72 7.77 13.98 2.99
N VAL A 73 8.96 13.64 2.49
CA VAL A 73 9.67 12.41 2.86
C VAL A 73 9.97 12.38 4.36
N GLY A 74 10.43 13.49 4.93
CA GLY A 74 10.66 13.62 6.36
C GLY A 74 9.39 13.41 7.19
N ALA A 75 8.28 14.06 6.81
CA ALA A 75 7.00 13.91 7.48
C ALA A 75 6.48 12.45 7.43
N VAL A 76 6.65 11.78 6.28
CA VAL A 76 6.29 10.37 6.12
C VAL A 76 7.14 9.48 7.03
N ILE A 77 8.47 9.65 7.05
CA ILE A 77 9.36 8.86 7.91
C ILE A 77 9.03 9.07 9.39
N VAL A 78 8.82 10.31 9.81
CA VAL A 78 8.42 10.63 11.19
C VAL A 78 7.05 10.02 11.52
N GLY A 79 6.09 10.12 10.61
CA GLY A 79 4.77 9.50 10.76
C GLY A 79 4.84 7.99 10.92
N LEU A 80 5.64 7.30 10.09
CA LEU A 80 5.87 5.86 10.21
C LEU A 80 6.58 5.50 11.52
N ALA A 81 7.58 6.27 11.94
CA ALA A 81 8.29 6.04 13.20
C ALA A 81 7.35 6.15 14.40
N ILE A 82 6.52 7.20 14.46
CA ILE A 82 5.50 7.38 15.50
C ILE A 82 4.49 6.23 15.47
N HIS A 83 4.02 5.84 14.30
CA HIS A 83 3.06 4.76 14.16
C HIS A 83 3.63 3.43 14.67
N LEU A 84 4.87 3.10 14.30
CA LEU A 84 5.54 1.85 14.66
C LEU A 84 5.96 1.79 16.14
N LEU A 85 6.39 2.91 16.73
CA LEU A 85 6.94 2.96 18.09
C LEU A 85 5.93 3.33 19.17
N ILE A 86 4.83 4.00 18.80
CA ILE A 86 3.82 4.47 19.74
C ILE A 86 2.47 3.82 19.46
N VAL A 87 1.93 3.95 18.24
CA VAL A 87 0.56 3.49 17.94
C VAL A 87 0.44 1.96 18.02
N LEU A 88 1.30 1.22 17.33
CA LEU A 88 1.28 -0.24 17.37
C LEU A 88 1.55 -0.80 18.78
N PRO A 89 2.56 -0.33 19.52
CA PRO A 89 2.80 -0.74 20.90
C PRO A 89 1.65 -0.40 21.86
N ALA A 90 1.04 0.77 21.70
CA ALA A 90 -0.11 1.18 22.52
C ALA A 90 -1.32 0.26 22.29
N VAL A 91 -1.66 -0.02 21.02
CA VAL A 91 -2.75 -0.95 20.68
C VAL A 91 -2.45 -2.36 21.20
N TYR A 92 -1.21 -2.83 21.03
CA TYR A 92 -0.79 -4.15 21.54
C TYR A 92 -0.89 -4.23 23.06
N PHE A 93 -0.41 -3.20 23.77
CA PHE A 93 -0.47 -3.12 25.23
C PHE A 93 -1.90 -3.06 25.75
N LEU A 94 -2.80 -2.31 25.09
CA LEU A 94 -4.21 -2.25 25.47
C LEU A 94 -4.90 -3.62 25.37
N LEU A 95 -4.60 -4.39 24.32
CA LEU A 95 -5.24 -5.69 24.08
C LEU A 95 -4.63 -6.82 24.90
N THR A 96 -3.30 -6.87 25.03
CA THR A 96 -2.60 -8.03 25.63
C THR A 96 -2.01 -7.77 27.01
N ARG A 97 -1.96 -6.50 27.47
CA ARG A 97 -1.35 -6.07 28.76
C ARG A 97 0.09 -6.57 28.99
N LYS A 98 0.79 -6.99 27.93
CA LYS A 98 2.18 -7.46 27.95
C LYS A 98 3.10 -6.40 27.33
N ASN A 99 4.39 -6.45 27.67
CA ASN A 99 5.37 -5.49 27.18
C ASN A 99 5.51 -5.56 25.64
N PRO A 100 5.05 -4.54 24.88
CA PRO A 100 5.06 -4.55 23.42
C PRO A 100 6.45 -4.43 22.81
N TYR A 101 7.41 -3.84 23.53
CA TYR A 101 8.76 -3.62 23.01
C TYR A 101 9.54 -4.93 22.84
N LEU A 102 9.28 -5.92 23.70
CA LEU A 102 9.86 -7.25 23.54
C LEU A 102 9.35 -7.97 22.29
N PHE A 103 8.11 -7.67 21.88
CA PHE A 103 7.52 -8.18 20.64
C PHE A 103 8.15 -7.51 19.41
N LEU A 104 8.33 -6.18 19.42
CA LEU A 104 9.01 -5.45 18.35
C LEU A 104 10.41 -5.99 18.05
N ILE A 105 11.20 -6.27 19.10
CA ILE A 105 12.56 -6.84 18.93
C ILE A 105 12.52 -8.22 18.28
N ARG A 106 11.54 -9.06 18.61
CA ARG A 106 11.37 -10.39 17.98
C ARG A 106 10.96 -10.28 16.51
N CYS A 107 10.29 -9.19 16.12
CA CYS A 107 9.88 -8.92 14.75
C CYS A 107 10.97 -8.24 13.89
N ILE A 108 12.15 -7.93 14.43
CA ILE A 108 13.22 -7.27 13.65
C ILE A 108 13.61 -8.08 12.41
N ARG A 109 13.66 -9.41 12.51
CA ARG A 109 14.00 -10.31 11.39
C ARG A 109 13.00 -10.21 10.23
N PRO A 110 11.68 -10.38 10.43
CA PRO A 110 10.71 -10.21 9.34
C PRO A 110 10.66 -8.77 8.83
N PHE A 111 10.91 -7.74 9.65
CA PHE A 111 11.03 -6.36 9.14
C PHE A 111 12.19 -6.20 8.15
N ILE A 112 13.36 -6.77 8.45
CA ILE A 112 14.52 -6.72 7.55
C ILE A 112 14.21 -7.48 6.24
N VAL A 113 13.58 -8.65 6.32
CA VAL A 113 13.18 -9.42 5.13
C VAL A 113 12.15 -8.66 4.29
N ALA A 114 11.16 -8.03 4.92
CA ALA A 114 10.16 -7.23 4.22
C ALA A 114 10.78 -6.01 3.51
N PHE A 115 11.72 -5.33 4.16
CA PHE A 115 12.45 -4.23 3.53
C PHE A 115 13.29 -4.70 2.35
N ALA A 116 14.04 -5.80 2.52
CA ALA A 116 14.87 -6.38 1.47
C ALA A 116 14.08 -6.92 0.27
N ALA A 117 12.84 -7.39 0.48
CA ALA A 117 11.97 -7.84 -0.60
C ALA A 117 11.29 -6.69 -1.37
N THR A 118 11.27 -5.48 -0.79
CA THR A 118 10.66 -4.29 -1.39
C THR A 118 11.68 -3.46 -2.20
N ALA A 119 12.97 -3.58 -1.86
CA ALA A 119 14.08 -2.97 -2.59
C ALA A 119 14.50 -3.81 -3.81
#